data_AF-A0ABC9KSK7-F1
#
_entry.id   AF-A0ABC9KSK7-F1
#
_cell.length_a   1.000
_cell.length_b   1.000
_cell.length_c   1.000
_cell.angle_alpha   90.00
_cell.angle_beta   90.00
_cell.angle_gamma   90.00
#
_symmetry.space_group_name_H-M   'P 1'
#
loop_
_entity.id
_entity.type
_entity.pdbx_description
1 polymer ?
#
loop_
_entity_poly.entity_id
_entity_poly.type
_entity_poly.pdbx_seq_one_letter_code
_entity_poly.pdbx_strand_id
1 'polypeptide(L)'
;MLNQETAKAARTDSGYILRAPRRMRVADAVAQYMRVPMGAGNSVPWDPLVAPYVIEPMNCLASREYDAVIFVGPARTGKTIGLIDGWVIYNVICDPADMLIIQMTEEKVSAPVI
;
A
#
# COMPACT_ATOMS: atom_id res chain seq x y z
N MET A 1 1.43 -33.91 15.33
CA MET A 1 2.85 -33.74 15.73
C MET A 1 3.17 -32.27 15.64
N LEU A 2 3.60 -31.65 16.74
CA LEU A 2 3.93 -30.22 16.80
C LEU A 2 5.26 -30.01 16.07
N ASN A 3 5.26 -29.33 14.93
CA ASN A 3 6.49 -29.01 14.20
C ASN A 3 7.23 -27.95 15.01
N GLN A 4 8.26 -28.33 15.77
CA GLN A 4 9.08 -27.37 16.50
C GLN A 4 9.98 -26.62 15.51
N GLU A 5 9.67 -25.35 15.27
CA GLU A 5 10.54 -24.44 14.51
C GLU A 5 11.91 -24.36 15.18
N THR A 6 12.96 -24.74 14.44
CA THR A 6 14.33 -24.65 14.95
C THR A 6 14.74 -23.18 15.02
N ALA A 7 15.56 -22.77 16.00
CA ALA A 7 16.04 -21.38 16.12
C ALA A 7 16.64 -20.79 14.83
N LYS A 8 17.22 -21.65 13.96
CA LYS A 8 17.70 -21.27 12.63
C LYS A 8 16.57 -20.91 11.66
N ALA A 9 15.47 -21.66 11.69
CA ALA A 9 14.30 -21.41 10.87
C ALA A 9 13.63 -20.10 11.30
N ALA A 10 13.40 -19.92 12.60
CA ALA A 10 12.89 -18.67 13.16
C ALA A 10 13.76 -17.45 12.79
N ARG A 11 15.10 -17.55 12.90
CA ARG A 11 16.01 -16.46 12.52
C ARG A 11 15.98 -16.14 11.02
N THR A 12 15.82 -17.16 10.17
CA THR A 12 15.73 -16.98 8.71
C THR A 12 14.40 -16.33 8.35
N ASP A 13 13.33 -16.77 9.01
CA ASP A 13 11.99 -16.24 8.84
C ASP A 13 11.91 -14.79 9.31
N SER A 14 12.38 -14.44 10.52
CA SER A 14 12.39 -13.04 10.97
C SER A 14 13.32 -12.12 10.16
N GLY A 15 14.23 -12.68 9.36
CA GLY A 15 15.23 -11.93 8.60
C GLY A 15 14.64 -11.01 7.52
N TYR A 16 13.41 -11.25 7.04
CA TYR A 16 12.77 -10.35 6.08
C TYR A 16 12.38 -9.01 6.70
N ILE A 17 12.08 -8.97 8.01
CA ILE A 17 11.69 -7.74 8.73
C ILE A 17 12.87 -6.77 8.83
N LEU A 18 14.09 -7.29 8.97
CA LEU A 18 15.31 -6.50 9.08
C LEU A 18 15.89 -6.10 7.72
N ARG A 19 15.33 -6.59 6.62
CA ARG A 19 15.85 -6.34 5.27
C ARG A 19 15.46 -4.93 4.84
N ALA A 20 16.39 -4.24 4.17
CA ALA A 20 16.10 -2.96 3.57
C ALA A 20 14.89 -3.04 2.61
N PRO A 21 14.02 -2.01 2.58
CA PRO A 21 12.85 -1.97 1.72
C PRO A 21 13.21 -2.20 0.26
N ARG A 22 12.29 -2.80 -0.51
CA ARG A 22 12.49 -3.01 -1.95
C ARG A 22 12.59 -1.65 -2.64
N ARG A 23 13.60 -1.47 -3.49
CA ARG A 23 13.82 -0.24 -4.27
C ARG A 23 12.88 -0.18 -5.47
N MET A 24 11.63 0.19 -5.21
CA MET A 24 10.56 0.33 -6.18
C MET A 24 9.78 1.60 -5.85
N ARG A 25 9.31 2.35 -6.86
CA ARG A 25 8.44 3.51 -6.59
C ARG A 25 7.08 3.02 -6.15
N VAL A 26 6.40 3.80 -5.31
CA VAL A 26 5.09 3.43 -4.78
C VAL A 26 4.09 3.21 -5.91
N ALA A 27 4.00 4.13 -6.88
CA ALA A 27 3.07 4.01 -8.00
C ALA A 27 3.35 2.78 -8.89
N ASP A 28 4.62 2.40 -9.06
CA ASP A 28 5.01 1.22 -9.84
C ASP A 28 4.55 -0.06 -9.13
N ALA A 29 4.72 -0.13 -7.81
CA ALA A 29 4.25 -1.26 -7.01
C ALA A 29 2.72 -1.37 -7.05
N VAL A 30 2.02 -0.23 -6.93
CA VAL A 30 0.56 -0.19 -6.98
C VAL A 30 0.05 -0.67 -8.33
N ALA A 31 0.60 -0.18 -9.44
CA ALA A 31 0.24 -0.64 -10.78
C ALA A 31 0.51 -2.14 -10.99
N GLN A 32 1.55 -2.67 -10.35
CA GLN A 32 1.90 -4.08 -10.48
C GLN A 32 1.03 -5.01 -9.62
N TYR A 33 0.69 -4.61 -8.41
CA TYR A 33 0.11 -5.51 -7.41
C TYR A 33 -1.34 -5.22 -7.03
N MET A 34 -1.79 -3.98 -7.18
CA MET A 34 -3.14 -3.58 -6.77
C MET A 34 -4.18 -3.96 -7.83
N ARG A 35 -5.32 -4.47 -7.37
CA ARG A 35 -6.51 -4.69 -8.20
C ARG A 35 -7.68 -3.87 -7.68
N VAL A 36 -8.47 -3.34 -8.60
CA VAL A 36 -9.67 -2.56 -8.33
C VAL A 36 -10.89 -3.39 -8.71
N PRO A 37 -11.92 -3.50 -7.85
CA PRO A 37 -13.14 -4.21 -8.19
C PRO A 37 -13.85 -3.49 -9.35
N MET A 38 -14.20 -4.26 -10.36
CA MET A 38 -15.13 -3.88 -11.42
C MET A 38 -16.33 -4.79 -11.25
N GLY A 39 -17.54 -4.22 -11.19
CA GLY A 39 -18.75 -4.94 -10.75
C GLY A 39 -18.94 -6.37 -11.30
N ALA A 40 -19.82 -7.14 -10.64
CA ALA A 40 -20.09 -8.55 -10.95
C ALA A 40 -18.92 -9.51 -10.67
N GLY A 41 -18.19 -9.30 -9.57
CA GLY A 41 -17.17 -10.24 -9.08
C GLY A 41 -15.85 -10.20 -9.84
N ASN A 42 -15.64 -9.20 -10.70
CA ASN A 42 -14.40 -9.03 -11.42
C ASN A 42 -13.49 -8.03 -10.71
N SER A 43 -12.19 -8.13 -10.98
CA SER A 43 -11.22 -7.11 -10.60
C SER A 43 -10.26 -6.88 -11.75
N VAL A 44 -9.88 -5.63 -11.95
CA VAL A 44 -8.90 -5.22 -12.97
C VAL A 44 -7.66 -4.67 -12.29
N PRO A 45 -6.48 -4.74 -12.92
CA PRO A 45 -5.31 -4.03 -12.43
C PRO A 45 -5.63 -2.55 -12.25
N TRP A 46 -5.07 -1.94 -11.20
CA TRP A 46 -5.14 -0.49 -11.05
C TRP A 46 -4.42 0.19 -12.22
N ASP A 47 -5.06 1.19 -12.81
CA ASP A 47 -4.53 1.93 -13.97
C ASP A 47 -4.08 3.35 -13.55
N PRO A 48 -2.77 3.67 -13.62
CA PRO A 48 -2.26 5.00 -13.29
C PRO A 48 -2.80 6.11 -14.20
N LEU A 49 -3.29 5.78 -15.40
CA LEU A 49 -3.80 6.75 -16.36
C LEU A 49 -5.20 7.28 -16.01
N VAL A 50 -5.93 6.62 -15.11
CA VAL A 50 -7.26 7.06 -14.66
C VAL A 50 -7.17 8.35 -13.84
N ALA A 51 -6.13 8.50 -13.02
CA ALA A 51 -5.91 9.68 -12.19
C ALA A 51 -4.41 10.06 -12.12
N PRO A 52 -3.80 10.53 -13.22
CA PRO A 52 -2.34 10.69 -13.30
C PRO A 52 -1.75 11.65 -12.25
N TYR A 53 -2.55 12.61 -11.79
CA TYR A 53 -2.12 13.57 -10.76
C TYR A 53 -1.85 12.93 -9.39
N VAL A 54 -2.28 11.70 -9.14
CA VAL A 54 -1.95 11.00 -7.88
C VAL A 54 -0.58 10.34 -7.90
N ILE A 55 0.05 10.18 -9.08
CA ILE A 55 1.31 9.42 -9.23
C ILE A 55 2.46 10.08 -8.47
N GLU A 56 2.66 11.38 -8.68
CA GLU A 56 3.73 12.11 -8.02
C GLU A 56 3.59 12.11 -6.49
N PRO A 57 2.46 12.57 -5.91
CA PRO A 57 2.29 12.55 -4.45
C PRO A 57 2.36 11.13 -3.87
N MET A 58 1.94 10.10 -4.62
CA MET A 58 2.09 8.70 -4.20
C MET A 58 3.56 8.31 -4.08
N ASN A 59 4.41 8.69 -5.04
CA ASN A 59 5.84 8.43 -4.96
C ASN A 59 6.54 9.21 -3.85
N CYS A 60 6.04 10.40 -3.51
CA CYS A 60 6.54 11.17 -2.37
C CYS A 60 6.34 10.46 -1.02
N LEU A 61 5.34 9.57 -0.88
CA LEU A 61 5.04 8.89 0.39
C LEU A 61 6.18 8.00 0.90
N ALA A 62 6.99 7.43 0.01
CA ALA A 62 8.17 6.64 0.38
C ALA A 62 9.49 7.41 0.18
N SER A 63 9.41 8.69 -0.21
CA SER A 63 10.58 9.53 -0.39
C SER A 63 11.16 9.91 0.98
N ARG A 64 12.49 9.93 1.07
CA ARG A 64 13.21 10.44 2.25
C ARG A 64 13.42 11.94 2.21
N GLU A 65 12.99 12.60 1.13
CA GLU A 65 13.11 14.05 0.96
C GLU A 65 12.01 14.81 1.72
N TYR A 66 10.91 14.12 2.06
CA TYR A 66 9.74 14.71 2.70
C TYR A 66 9.38 13.94 3.96
N ASP A 67 9.17 14.65 5.07
CA ASP A 67 8.65 14.05 6.31
C ASP A 67 7.12 13.84 6.26
N ALA A 68 6.42 14.62 5.43
CA ALA A 68 4.97 14.57 5.30
C ALA A 68 4.50 14.94 3.88
N VAL A 69 3.44 14.29 3.43
CA VAL A 69 2.76 14.59 2.17
C VAL A 69 1.32 15.01 2.47
N ILE A 70 0.95 16.23 2.08
CA ILE A 70 -0.40 16.77 2.24
C ILE A 70 -1.01 16.91 0.85
N PHE A 71 -2.07 16.14 0.57
CA PHE A 71 -2.76 16.19 -0.70
C PHE A 71 -4.15 16.83 -0.55
N VAL A 72 -4.38 17.93 -1.28
CA VAL A 72 -5.68 18.63 -1.33
C VAL A 72 -6.29 18.45 -2.70
N GLY A 73 -7.52 17.93 -2.75
CA GLY A 73 -8.23 17.77 -4.01
C GLY A 73 -9.73 17.57 -3.83
N PRO A 74 -10.55 17.90 -4.85
CA PRO A 74 -12.01 17.88 -4.79
C PRO A 74 -12.54 16.47 -4.51
N ALA A 75 -13.77 16.31 -4.01
CA ALA A 75 -14.32 14.99 -3.67
C ALA A 75 -14.40 14.04 -4.89
N ARG A 76 -14.36 12.72 -4.64
CA ARG A 76 -14.52 11.65 -5.67
C ARG A 76 -13.48 11.68 -6.81
N THR A 77 -12.22 11.89 -6.43
CA THR A 77 -11.08 12.02 -7.37
C THR A 77 -10.00 10.98 -7.11
N GLY A 78 -10.39 9.74 -6.80
CA GLY A 78 -9.41 8.65 -6.63
C GLY A 78 -8.39 8.83 -5.51
N LYS A 79 -8.54 9.81 -4.61
CA LYS A 79 -7.59 10.07 -3.52
C LYS A 79 -7.44 8.87 -2.59
N THR A 80 -8.55 8.29 -2.14
CA THR A 80 -8.54 7.13 -1.23
C THR A 80 -7.89 5.94 -1.90
N ILE A 81 -8.37 5.55 -3.09
CA ILE A 81 -7.86 4.38 -3.80
C ILE A 81 -6.40 4.52 -4.24
N GLY A 82 -5.97 5.72 -4.62
CA GLY A 82 -4.58 5.99 -5.00
C GLY A 82 -3.67 6.14 -3.79
N LEU A 83 -3.90 7.15 -2.96
CA LEU A 83 -2.95 7.61 -1.94
C LEU A 83 -3.04 6.84 -0.62
N ILE A 84 -4.21 6.26 -0.30
CA ILE A 84 -4.38 5.50 0.94
C ILE A 84 -4.21 4.02 0.62
N ASP A 85 -5.10 3.44 -0.19
CA ASP A 85 -5.08 2.00 -0.49
C ASP A 85 -3.80 1.61 -1.24
N GLY A 86 -3.38 2.41 -2.22
CA GLY A 86 -2.11 2.19 -2.93
C GLY A 86 -0.89 2.21 -1.99
N TRP A 87 -0.86 3.11 -1.00
CA TRP A 87 0.24 3.14 -0.04
C TRP A 87 0.22 1.93 0.90
N VAL A 88 -0.96 1.44 1.28
CA VAL A 88 -1.11 0.17 2.01
C VAL A 88 -0.51 -0.98 1.23
N ILE A 89 -0.84 -1.11 -0.06
CA ILE A 89 -0.29 -2.18 -0.92
C ILE A 89 1.24 -2.11 -0.96
N TYR A 90 1.81 -0.92 -1.09
CA TYR A 90 3.26 -0.75 -1.08
C TYR A 90 3.88 -1.19 0.25
N ASN A 91 3.31 -0.78 1.39
CA ASN A 91 3.82 -1.19 2.70
C ASN A 91 3.70 -2.71 2.88
N VAL A 92 2.58 -3.33 2.53
CA VAL A 92 2.41 -4.78 2.70
C VAL A 92 3.43 -5.59 1.87
N ILE A 93 3.78 -5.13 0.66
CA ILE A 93 4.55 -5.94 -0.30
C ILE A 93 6.04 -5.54 -0.36
N CYS A 94 6.31 -4.24 -0.40
CA CYS A 94 7.64 -3.71 -0.72
C CYS A 94 8.40 -3.23 0.51
N ASP A 95 7.68 -2.72 1.51
CA ASP A 95 8.24 -2.18 2.76
C ASP A 95 7.34 -2.51 3.95
N PRO A 96 7.38 -3.77 4.46
CA PRO A 96 6.52 -4.21 5.56
C PRO A 96 6.91 -3.52 6.86
N ALA A 97 6.46 -2.28 6.98
CA ALA A 97 6.62 -1.39 8.11
C ALA A 97 5.29 -1.22 8.85
N ASP A 98 5.37 -0.77 10.10
CA ASP A 98 4.20 -0.44 10.89
C ASP A 98 3.46 0.75 10.26
N MET A 99 2.16 0.59 10.01
CA MET A 99 1.31 1.61 9.39
C MET A 99 0.07 1.88 10.23
N LEU A 100 -0.27 3.16 10.40
CA LEU A 100 -1.50 3.60 11.05
C LEU A 100 -2.35 4.41 10.07
N ILE A 101 -3.59 3.95 9.86
CA ILE A 101 -4.60 4.67 9.07
C ILE A 101 -5.66 5.19 10.03
N ILE A 102 -5.86 6.51 10.02
CA ILE A 102 -6.92 7.18 10.78
C ILE A 102 -7.93 7.74 9.79
N GLN A 103 -9.21 7.45 10.01
CA GLN A 103 -10.31 7.99 9.24
C GLN A 103 -11.30 8.70 10.16
N MET A 104 -12.09 9.60 9.58
CA MET A 104 -13.11 10.38 10.28
C MET A 104 -14.30 9.54 10.80
N THR A 105 -14.64 8.43 10.13
CA THR A 105 -15.85 7.66 10.38
C THR A 105 -15.58 6.17 10.29
N GLU A 106 -16.19 5.39 11.18
CA GLU A 106 -16.04 3.93 11.23
C GLU A 106 -16.41 3.24 9.91
N GLU A 107 -17.48 3.69 9.24
CA GLU A 107 -17.92 3.14 7.95
C GLU A 107 -16.82 3.20 6.86
N LYS A 108 -15.93 4.20 6.93
CA LYS A 108 -14.81 4.31 5.98
C LYS A 108 -13.63 3.42 6.35
N VAL A 109 -13.55 2.97 7.61
CA VAL A 109 -12.53 2.04 8.11
C VAL A 109 -12.97 0.59 7.91
N SER A 110 -14.27 0.32 8.05
CA SER A 110 -14.85 -1.02 7.94
C SER A 110 -15.08 -1.48 6.50
N ALA A 111 -14.97 -0.57 5.52
CA ALA A 111 -14.82 -0.96 4.14
C ALA A 111 -13.58 -1.85 4.04
N PRO A 112 -13.72 -3.13 3.63
CA PRO A 112 -12.58 -4.02 3.54
C PRO A 112 -11.55 -3.36 2.62
N VAL A 113 -10.35 -3.11 3.15
CA VAL A 113 -9.16 -3.04 2.30
C VAL A 113 -9.17 -4.36 1.54
N ILE A 114 -9.43 -4.26 0.24
CA ILE A 114 -9.84 -5.37 -0.63
C ILE A 114 -8.86 -6.53 -0.53
#